data_AF-A0A6P0NB46-F1
#
_entry.id   AF-A0A6P0NB46-F1
#
_cell.length_a   1.000
_cell.length_b   1.000
_cell.length_c   1.000
_cell.angle_alpha   90.00
_cell.angle_beta   90.00
_cell.angle_gamma   90.00
#
_symmetry.space_group_name_H-M   'P 1'
#
loop_
_entity.id
_entity.type
_entity.pdbx_description
1 polymer ?
#
loop_
_entity_poly.entity_id
_entity_poly.type
_entity_poly.pdbx_seq_one_letter_code
_entity_poly.pdbx_strand_id
1 'polypeptide(L)' 'MSYTWNYIQKNPKQTKRLLGINYEQLSQLIEQAKLLHRQHQEKIENQKVRLIKPGGGAGQKLSLS' A
#
# COMPACT_ATOMS: atom_id res chain seq x y z
N MET A 1 -2.40 -0.11 16.46
CA MET A 1 -1.52 1.04 16.16
C MET A 1 -0.52 1.21 17.29
N SER A 2 0.75 1.48 16.99
CA SER A 2 1.79 1.68 18.00
C SER A 2 1.53 2.94 18.84
N TYR A 3 1.79 2.87 20.15
CA TYR A 3 1.71 3.99 21.08
C TYR A 3 2.45 5.23 20.54
N THR A 4 3.64 5.01 19.99
CA THR A 4 4.52 6.05 19.42
C THR A 4 3.85 6.81 18.29
N TRP A 5 3.15 6.10 17.40
CA TRP A 5 2.45 6.74 16.27
C TRP A 5 1.32 7.66 16.76
N ASN A 6 0.50 7.17 17.68
CA ASN A 6 -0.61 7.94 18.24
C ASN A 6 -0.09 9.20 18.97
N TYR A 7 1.02 9.08 19.68
CA TYR A 7 1.65 10.22 20.35
C TYR A 7 2.14 11.29 19.36
N ILE A 8 2.82 10.87 18.29
CA ILE A 8 3.32 11.78 17.24
C ILE A 8 2.16 12.52 16.56
N GLN A 9 1.07 11.83 16.23
CA GLN A 9 -0.09 12.47 15.58
C GLN A 9 -0.76 13.53 16.47
N LYS A 10 -0.83 13.29 17.79
CA LYS A 10 -1.37 14.26 18.74
C LYS A 10 -0.43 15.42 19.03
N ASN A 11 0.87 15.25 18.80
CA ASN A 11 1.91 16.22 19.15
C ASN A 11 2.87 16.49 17.98
N PRO A 12 2.39 17.08 16.86
CA PRO A 12 3.20 17.24 15.65
C PRO A 12 4.47 18.09 15.87
N LYS A 13 4.44 19.05 16.80
CA LYS A 13 5.61 19.86 17.18
C LYS A 13 6.73 19.04 17.85
N GLN A 14 6.40 17.94 18.52
CA GLN A 14 7.36 17.07 19.20
C GLN A 14 8.02 16.06 18.24
N THR A 15 7.51 15.92 17.02
CA THR A 15 8.06 15.00 16.01
C THR A 15 9.55 15.26 15.76
N LYS A 16 9.95 16.54 15.67
CA LYS A 16 11.36 16.91 15.47
C LYS A 16 12.25 16.49 16.62
N ARG A 17 11.76 16.56 17.86
CA ARG A 17 12.49 16.10 19.04
C ARG A 17 12.61 14.58 19.09
N LEU A 18 11.56 13.86 18.71
CA LEU A 18 11.49 12.40 18.79
C LEU A 18 12.22 11.69 17.65
N LEU A 19 12.13 12.22 16.43
CA LEU A 19 12.58 11.57 15.20
C LEU A 19 13.65 12.36 14.45
N GLY A 20 14.01 13.56 14.91
CA GLY A 20 14.96 14.44 14.23
C GLY A 20 14.40 15.16 13.00
N ILE A 21 13.18 14.81 12.55
CA ILE A 21 12.52 15.37 11.37
C ILE A 21 11.20 16.06 11.73
N ASN A 22 10.82 17.07 10.95
CA ASN A 22 9.54 17.73 11.18
C ASN A 22 8.37 16.84 10.74
N TYR A 23 7.17 17.16 11.23
CA TYR A 23 5.98 16.35 10.96
C TYR A 23 5.58 16.33 9.48
N GLU A 24 5.83 17.42 8.76
CA GLU A 24 5.54 17.50 7.31
C GLU A 24 6.45 16.57 6.51
N GLN A 25 7.75 16.54 6.81
CA GLN A 25 8.71 15.61 6.22
C GLN A 25 8.32 14.16 6.52
N LEU A 26 7.94 13.87 7.76
CA LEU A 26 7.44 12.54 8.13
C LEU A 26 6.21 12.16 7.30
N SER A 27 5.24 13.07 7.16
CA SER A 27 4.04 12.84 6.37
C SER A 27 4.37 12.58 4.89
N GLN A 28 5.27 13.36 4.31
CA GLN A 28 5.73 13.18 2.93
C GLN A 28 6.42 11.82 2.73
N LEU A 29 7.29 11.43 3.65
CA LEU A 29 7.98 10.13 3.61
C LEU A 29 6.99 8.96 3.68
N ILE A 30 5.96 9.05 4.52
CA ILE A 30 4.93 8.02 4.62
C ILE A 30 4.16 7.90 3.31
N GLU A 31 3.77 9.00 2.68
CA GLU A 31 3.06 8.98 1.41
C GLU A 31 3.94 8.43 0.27
N GLN A 32 5.21 8.80 0.24
CA GLN A 32 6.19 8.23 -0.70
C GLN A 32 6.36 6.73 -0.49
N ALA A 33 6.48 6.26 0.76
CA ALA A 33 6.59 4.85 1.07
C ALA A 33 5.35 4.06 0.63
N LYS A 34 4.14 4.60 0.85
CA LYS A 34 2.89 4.01 0.35
C LYS A 34 2.85 3.94 -1.18
N LEU A 35 3.31 4.99 -1.86
CA LEU A 35 3.38 5.01 -3.32
C LEU A 35 4.35 3.95 -3.85
N LEU A 36 5.57 3.90 -3.30
CA LEU A 36 6.57 2.89 -3.66
C LEU A 36 6.06 1.48 -3.39
N HIS A 37 5.38 1.27 -2.27
CA HIS A 37 4.78 -0.03 -1.96
C HIS A 37 3.73 -0.44 -3.01
N ARG A 38 2.83 0.47 -3.40
CA ARG A 38 1.85 0.21 -4.46
C ARG A 38 2.51 -0.13 -5.78
N GLN A 39 3.49 0.66 -6.21
CA GLN A 39 4.25 0.40 -7.44
C GLN A 39 4.97 -0.96 -7.39
N HIS A 40 5.50 -1.33 -6.23
CA HIS A 40 6.15 -2.63 -6.04
C HIS A 40 5.14 -3.78 -6.15
N GLN A 41 3.96 -3.64 -5.53
CA GLN A 41 2.88 -4.63 -5.66
C GLN A 41 2.41 -4.76 -7.11
N GLU A 42 2.23 -3.65 -7.83
CA GLU A 42 1.89 -3.68 -9.26
C GLU A 42 2.95 -4.40 -10.10
N LYS A 43 4.23 -4.15 -9.82
CA LYS A 43 5.32 -4.89 -10.48
C LYS A 43 5.27 -6.38 -10.18
N ILE A 44 5.05 -6.77 -8.93
CA ILE A 44 4.87 -8.18 -8.55
C ILE A 44 3.67 -8.77 -9.31
N GLU A 45 2.53 -8.08 -9.34
CA GLU A 45 1.34 -8.54 -10.06
C GLU A 45 1.57 -8.70 -11.56
N ASN A 46 2.34 -7.80 -12.17
CA ASN A 46 2.71 -7.87 -13.58
C ASN A 46 3.73 -8.99 -13.88
N GLN A 47 4.63 -9.27 -12.93
CA GLN A 47 5.65 -10.33 -13.04
C GLN A 47 5.13 -11.71 -12.66
N LYS A 48 3.99 -11.80 -11.96
CA LYS A 48 3.32 -13.08 -11.73
C LYS A 48 2.96 -13.68 -13.09
N VAL A 49 3.63 -14.76 -13.45
CA VAL A 49 3.24 -15.62 -14.57
C VAL A 49 1.90 -16.26 -14.20
N ARG A 50 0.80 -15.61 -14.58
CA ARG A 50 -0.55 -16.10 -14.31
C ARG A 50 -0.79 -17.33 -15.19
N LEU A 51 -0.97 -18.49 -14.58
CA LEU A 51 -1.37 -19.72 -15.28
C LEU A 51 -2.76 -19.58 -15.94
N ILE A 52 -3.59 -18.68 -15.41
CA ILE A 52 -4.99 -18.43 -15.83
C ILE A 52 -5.24 -16.92 -15.93
N LYS A 53 -5.90 -16.47 -16.99
CA LYS A 53 -6.33 -15.06 -17.11
C LYS A 53 -7.38 -14.73 -16.02
N PRO A 54 -7.42 -13.49 -15.49
CA PRO A 54 -8.55 -13.05 -14.67
C PRO A 54 -9.83 -13.14 -15.52
N GLY A 55 -10.84 -13.85 -15.02
CA GLY A 55 -12.07 -14.14 -15.78
C GLY A 55 -12.09 -15.47 -16.54
N GLY A 56 -11.07 -16.33 -16.38
CA GLY A 56 -11.05 -17.70 -16.92
C GLY A 56 -11.97 -18.70 -16.22
N GLY A 57 -13.05 -18.24 -15.58
CA GLY A 57 -14.15 -19.13 -15.20
C GLY A 57 -14.84 -19.58 -16.48
N ALA A 58 -15.00 -20.88 -16.68
CA ALA A 58 -15.68 -21.43 -17.84
C ALA A 58 -17.05 -20.75 -18.01
N GLY A 59 -17.26 -20.03 -19.11
CA GLY A 59 -18.59 -19.66 -19.53
C GLY A 59 -19.36 -20.96 -19.77
N GLN A 60 -20.25 -21.35 -18.85
CA GLN A 60 -21.11 -22.50 -19.04
C GLN A 60 -21.97 -22.26 -20.28
N LYS A 61 -21.57 -22.80 -21.43
CA LYS A 61 -22.48 -23.03 -22.54
C LYS A 61 -23.20 -24.33 -22.28
N LEU A 62 -24.30 -24.26 -21.54
CA LEU A 62 -25.32 -25.29 -21.57
C LEU A 62 -26.40 -24.82 -22.55
N SER A 63 -26.14 -25.00 -23.85
CA SER A 63 -27.22 -25.09 -24.83
C SER A 63 -27.77 -26.51 -24.74
N LEU A 64 -28.90 -26.68 -24.05
CA LEU A 64 -29.67 -27.92 -24.11
C LEU A 64 -30.51 -27.88 -25.39
N SER A 65 -30.19 -28.76 -26.34
CA SER A 65 -31.06 -29.09 -27.48
C SER A 65 -32.18 -30.02 -27.04
#